data_AF-A0A6B3G2R1-F1
#
_entry.id   AF-A0A6B3G2R1-F1
#
_cell.length_a   1.000
_cell.length_b   1.000
_cell.length_c   1.000
_cell.angle_alpha   90.00
_cell.angle_beta   90.00
_cell.angle_gamma   90.00
#
_symmetry.space_group_name_H-M   'P 1'
#
loop_
_entity.id
_entity.type
_entity.pdbx_description
1 polymer ?
#
loop_
_entity_poly.entity_id
_entity_poly.type
_entity_poly.pdbx_seq_one_letter_code
_entity_poly.pdbx_strand_id
1 'polypeptide(L)' 'FAGRIQPLKAPDVLLRAVAVLLERDPSLRSRIVVPVVGGPSGSGLAKPEGLQKLAARLGIADVVRFCPPVGQDLL' A
#
# COMPACT_ATOMS: atom_id res chain seq x y z
N PHE A 1 5.88 -1.11 1.37
CA PHE A 1 5.83 -2.43 0.70
C PHE A 1 6.47 -2.33 -0.67
N ALA A 2 7.42 -3.18 -0.99
CA ALA A 2 8.04 -3.24 -2.32
C ALA A 2 8.06 -4.68 -2.84
N GLY A 3 7.60 -4.89 -4.07
CA GLY A 3 7.67 -6.17 -4.76
C GLY A 3 6.35 -6.59 -5.43
N ARG A 4 6.37 -7.79 -6.03
CA ARG A 4 5.19 -8.39 -6.66
C ARG A 4 3.99 -8.41 -5.70
N ILE A 5 2.86 -7.84 -6.13
CA ILE A 5 1.62 -7.87 -5.34
C ILE A 5 1.05 -9.29 -5.43
N GLN A 6 1.15 -10.03 -4.33
CA GLN A 6 0.69 -11.42 -4.20
C GLN A 6 0.05 -11.59 -2.81
N PRO A 7 -1.05 -12.35 -2.67
CA PRO A 7 -1.74 -12.53 -1.39
C PRO A 7 -0.82 -13.00 -0.26
N LEU A 8 0.10 -13.92 -0.55
CA LEU A 8 1.04 -14.46 0.44
C LEU A 8 2.00 -13.41 1.04
N LYS A 9 2.20 -12.28 0.35
CA LYS A 9 3.04 -11.18 0.85
C LYS A 9 2.27 -10.20 1.73
N ALA A 10 0.96 -10.42 1.89
CA ALA A 10 0.06 -9.73 2.81
C ALA A 10 0.22 -8.19 2.87
N PRO A 11 0.28 -7.47 1.73
CA PRO A 11 0.38 -6.00 1.76
C PRO A 11 -0.85 -5.33 2.40
N ASP A 12 -1.99 -6.02 2.45
CA ASP A 12 -3.21 -5.59 3.15
C ASP A 12 -3.04 -5.57 4.67
N VAL A 13 -2.22 -6.47 5.24
CA VAL A 13 -1.91 -6.47 6.68
C VAL A 13 -1.19 -5.20 7.07
N LEU A 14 -0.25 -4.72 6.25
CA LEU A 14 0.41 -3.43 6.46
C LEU A 14 -0.61 -2.28 6.49
N LEU A 15 -1.56 -2.24 5.56
CA LEU A 15 -2.58 -1.19 5.53
C LEU A 15 -3.46 -1.22 6.79
N ARG A 16 -3.88 -2.42 7.24
CA ARG A 16 -4.66 -2.57 8.48
C ARG A 16 -3.87 -2.15 9.71
N ALA A 17 -2.59 -2.49 9.79
CA ALA A 17 -1.72 -2.09 10.89
C ALA A 17 -1.57 -0.56 10.97
N VAL A 18 -1.41 0.11 9.83
CA VAL A 18 -1.34 1.58 9.76
C VAL A 18 -2.66 2.22 10.21
N ALA A 19 -3.81 1.67 9.82
CA ALA A 19 -5.10 2.16 10.30
C ALA A 19 -5.21 2.08 11.83
N VAL A 20 -4.79 0.95 12.44
CA VAL A 20 -4.76 0.79 13.90
C VAL A 20 -3.80 1.77 14.57
N LEU A 21 -2.63 2.04 13.95
CA LEU A 21 -1.69 3.04 14.49
C LEU A 21 -2.28 4.45 14.48
N LEU A 22 -2.94 4.84 13.39
CA LEU A 22 -3.57 6.17 13.27
C LEU A 22 -4.81 6.33 14.15
N GLU A 23 -5.53 5.24 14.41
CA GLU A 23 -6.64 5.24 15.38
C GLU A 23 -6.12 5.46 16.82
N ARG A 24 -5.00 4.83 17.17
CA ARG A 24 -4.38 4.96 18.51
C ARG A 24 -3.67 6.29 18.71
N ASP A 25 -3.03 6.82 17.67
CA ASP A 25 -2.33 8.10 17.71
C ASP A 25 -2.55 8.88 16.39
N PRO A 26 -3.58 9.75 16.34
CA PRO A 26 -3.86 10.56 15.17
C PRO A 26 -2.73 11.53 14.78
N SER A 27 -1.81 11.88 15.71
CA SER A 27 -0.70 12.79 15.43
C SER A 27 0.30 12.22 14.43
N LEU A 28 0.35 10.89 14.29
CA LEU A 28 1.20 10.20 13.34
C LEU A 28 0.80 10.43 11.88
N ARG A 29 -0.42 10.91 11.62
CA ARG A 29 -0.95 11.06 10.26
C ARG A 29 -0.11 12.01 9.39
N SER A 30 0.43 13.08 9.98
CA SER A 30 1.31 14.02 9.28
C SER A 30 2.75 13.52 9.14
N ARG A 31 3.09 12.40 9.76
CA ARG A 31 4.46 11.87 9.87
C ARG A 31 4.66 10.54 9.14
N ILE A 32 3.57 9.89 8.74
CA ILE A 32 3.60 8.57 8.09
C ILE A 32 3.34 8.70 6.60
N VAL A 33 4.16 8.01 5.82
CA VAL A 33 3.91 7.70 4.41
C VAL A 33 4.08 6.19 4.21
N VAL A 34 3.12 5.57 3.53
CA VAL A 34 3.10 4.12 3.25
C VAL A 34 3.26 3.92 1.74
N PRO A 35 4.50 3.80 1.23
CA PRO A 35 4.71 3.46 -0.17
C PRO A 35 4.34 2.01 -0.45
N VAL A 36 3.58 1.77 -1.51
CA VAL A 36 3.24 0.46 -2.06
C VAL A 36 3.75 0.42 -3.49
N VAL A 37 4.93 -0.16 -3.68
CA VAL A 37 5.67 -0.20 -4.94
C VAL A 37 5.58 -1.60 -5.53
N GLY A 38 4.98 -1.72 -6.71
CA GLY A 38 4.89 -3.01 -7.41
C GLY A 38 3.76 -3.10 -8.42
N GLY A 39 3.94 -3.97 -9.42
CA GLY A 39 2.91 -4.31 -10.41
C GLY A 39 2.11 -5.58 -10.03
N PRO A 40 0.94 -5.81 -10.67
CA PRO A 40 0.21 -7.07 -10.52
C PRO A 40 1.06 -8.24 -11.01
N SER A 41 1.00 -9.36 -10.29
CA SER A 41 1.67 -10.59 -10.71
C SER A 41 0.83 -11.29 -11.78
N GLY A 42 1.18 -11.14 -13.06
CA GLY A 42 0.56 -11.85 -14.19
C GLY A 42 -0.25 -10.94 -15.14
N SER A 43 0.06 -11.06 -16.45
CA SER A 43 -0.63 -10.58 -17.68
C SER A 43 -1.50 -9.30 -17.70
N GLY A 44 -1.42 -8.42 -16.71
CA GLY A 44 -1.94 -7.05 -16.82
C GLY A 44 -3.43 -6.83 -16.52
N LEU A 45 -4.16 -7.78 -15.92
CA LEU A 45 -5.61 -7.62 -15.69
C LEU A 45 -6.11 -7.85 -14.25
N ALA A 46 -5.25 -8.23 -13.30
CA ALA A 46 -5.62 -8.31 -11.89
C ALA A 46 -5.43 -6.94 -11.21
N LYS A 47 -6.46 -6.12 -11.34
CA LYS A 47 -6.60 -4.73 -10.84
C LYS A 47 -5.84 -4.42 -9.53
N PRO A 48 -4.96 -3.39 -9.52
CA PRO A 48 -4.43 -2.75 -8.31
C PRO A 48 -5.50 -2.15 -7.38
N GLU A 49 -6.78 -2.22 -7.78
CA GLU A 49 -7.93 -1.65 -7.08
C GLU A 49 -8.15 -2.24 -5.68
N GLY A 50 -7.77 -3.49 -5.40
CA GLY A 50 -8.07 -4.13 -4.11
C GLY A 50 -7.47 -3.41 -2.91
N LEU A 51 -6.18 -3.07 -3.00
CA LEU A 51 -5.48 -2.33 -1.95
C LEU A 51 -5.89 -0.86 -1.91
N GLN A 52 -6.17 -0.24 -3.06
CA GLN A 52 -6.69 1.13 -3.12
C GLN A 52 -8.06 1.24 -2.44
N LYS A 53 -8.98 0.33 -2.76
CA LYS A 53 -10.30 0.22 -2.11
C LYS A 53 -10.17 -0.08 -0.62
N LEU A 54 -9.20 -0.90 -0.22
CA LEU A 54 -8.93 -1.16 1.19
C LEU A 54 -8.44 0.11 1.90
N ALA A 55 -7.48 0.84 1.34
CA ALA A 55 -6.98 2.10 1.90
C ALA A 55 -8.10 3.14 2.04
N ALA A 56 -8.98 3.24 1.04
CA ALA A 56 -10.17 4.10 1.09
C ALA A 56 -11.13 3.69 2.21
N ARG A 57 -11.47 2.39 2.31
CA ARG A 57 -12.35 1.87 3.37
C ARG A 57 -11.78 2.04 4.77
N LEU A 58 -10.46 1.96 4.92
CA LEU A 58 -9.77 2.20 6.18
C LEU A 58 -9.59 3.69 6.50
N GLY A 59 -9.93 4.59 5.58
CA GLY A 59 -9.75 6.04 5.78
C GLY A 59 -8.28 6.46 5.87
N ILE A 60 -7.37 5.77 5.17
CA ILE A 60 -5.92 6.04 5.19
C ILE A 60 -5.35 6.33 3.78
N ALA A 61 -6.21 6.58 2.80
CA ALA A 61 -5.80 6.78 1.40
C ALA A 61 -4.83 7.96 1.21
N ASP A 62 -4.92 8.98 2.06
CA ASP A 62 -4.06 10.15 2.09
C ASP A 62 -2.61 9.86 2.51
N VAL A 63 -2.38 8.82 3.32
CA VAL A 63 -1.02 8.41 3.75
C VAL A 63 -0.44 7.26 2.92
N VAL A 64 -1.24 6.62 2.06
CA VAL A 64 -0.77 5.53 1.17
C VAL A 64 -0.37 6.09 -0.20
N ARG A 65 0.76 5.61 -0.74
CA ARG A 65 1.26 6.01 -2.06
C ARG A 65 1.50 4.78 -2.91
N PHE A 66 0.68 4.58 -3.94
CA PHE A 66 0.87 3.50 -4.91
C PHE A 66 1.82 3.96 -6.00
N CYS A 67 2.95 3.27 -6.14
CA CYS A 67 3.98 3.61 -7.12
C CYS A 67 4.17 2.46 -8.13
N PRO A 68 4.44 2.75 -9.41
CA PRO A 68 4.82 1.73 -10.37
C PRO A 68 6.13 1.05 -9.95
N PRO A 69 6.40 -0.18 -10.41
CA PRO A 69 7.72 -0.78 -10.24
C PRO A 69 8.78 0.08 -10.94
N VAL A 70 9.92 0.27 -10.29
CA VAL A 70 11.09 0.95 -10.85
C VAL A 70 12.17 -0.07 -11.18
N GLY A 71 12.97 0.21 -12.21
CA GLY A 71 14.17 -0.56 -12.54
C GLY A 71 15.18 -0.47 -11.39
N GLN A 72 15.97 -1.54 -11.20
CA GLN A 72 16.97 -1.58 -10.13
C GLN A 72 18.14 -0.60 -10.39
N ASP A 73 18.32 -0.21 -11.64
CA ASP A 73 19.25 0.81 -12.15
C ASP A 73 18.85 2.26 -11.81
N LEU A 74 17.60 2.48 -11.35
CA LEU A 74 17.03 3.80 -11.03
C LEU A 74 16.82 4.00 -9.51
N LEU A 75 17.36 3.12 -8.67
CA LEU A 75 17.36 3.20 -7.21
C LEU A 75 18.68 3.80 -6.68
#